data_AF-A0AB33ETR1-F1
#
_entry.id   AF-A0AB33ETR1-F1
#
_cell.length_a   1.000
_cell.length_b   1.000
_cell.length_c   1.000
_cell.angle_alpha   90.00
_cell.angle_beta   90.00
_cell.angle_gamma   90.00
#
_symmetry.space_group_name_H-M   'P 1'
#
loop_
_entity.id
_entity.type
_entity.pdbx_description
1 polymer ?
#
loop_
_entity_poly.entity_id
_entity_poly.type
_entity_poly.pdbx_seq_one_letter_code
_entity_poly.pdbx_strand_id
1 'polypeptide(L)'
;MRSVPESEWNDQQLALMVALEEYEDGQCRRCGHELAESTDPGNDYNNPFGSGFYAPLPGTPVQCHACAALERSEQQAAAGNPQHPGALMHAVHLVRRG
;
A
#
# COMPACT_ATOMS: atom_id res chain seq x y z
N MET A 1 30.22 18.05 -19.98
CA MET A 1 29.29 16.97 -20.37
C MET A 1 28.43 17.49 -21.51
N ARG A 2 28.35 16.76 -22.63
CA ARG A 2 27.36 17.03 -23.69
C ARG A 2 26.16 16.12 -23.42
N SER A 3 24.95 16.66 -23.35
CA SER A 3 23.73 15.86 -23.31
C SER A 3 23.49 15.23 -24.68
N VAL A 4 23.05 13.98 -24.68
CA VAL A 4 22.53 13.31 -25.88
C VAL A 4 21.02 13.60 -25.92
N PRO A 5 20.46 14.08 -27.04
CA PRO A 5 19.02 14.28 -27.14
C PRO A 5 18.29 12.94 -27.01
N GLU A 6 17.17 12.93 -26.29
CA GLU A 6 16.31 11.76 -26.21
C GLU A 6 15.72 11.44 -27.60
N SER A 7 15.58 10.16 -27.90
CA SER A 7 14.94 9.72 -29.14
C SER A 7 13.45 10.02 -29.09
N GLU A 8 12.92 10.64 -30.15
CA GLU A 8 11.47 10.79 -30.34
C GLU A 8 10.77 9.42 -30.33
N TRP A 9 9.55 9.39 -29.79
CA TRP A 9 8.75 8.18 -29.76
C TRP A 9 8.20 7.87 -31.14
N ASN A 10 8.24 6.59 -31.52
CA ASN A 10 7.54 6.12 -32.70
C ASN A 10 6.05 5.85 -32.40
N ASP A 11 5.25 5.67 -33.45
CA ASP A 11 3.81 5.46 -33.34
C ASP A 11 3.44 4.27 -32.44
N GLN A 12 4.23 3.19 -32.47
CA GLN A 12 3.99 2.02 -31.63
C GLN A 12 4.24 2.32 -30.15
N GLN A 13 5.30 3.08 -29.83
CA GLN A 13 5.60 3.53 -28.47
C GLN A 13 4.51 4.47 -27.96
N LEU A 14 4.04 5.40 -28.79
CA LEU A 14 2.94 6.28 -28.43
C LEU A 14 1.66 5.48 -28.17
N ALA A 15 1.30 4.54 -29.05
CA ALA A 15 0.13 3.69 -28.88
C ALA A 15 0.19 2.85 -27.59
N LEU A 16 1.37 2.33 -27.24
CA LEU A 16 1.58 1.61 -26.00
C LEU A 16 1.37 2.50 -24.77
N MET A 17 1.82 3.75 -24.82
CA MET A 17 1.69 4.69 -23.71
C MET A 17 0.24 5.14 -23.50
N VAL A 18 -0.52 5.33 -24.58
CA VAL A 18 -1.98 5.58 -24.51
C VAL A 18 -2.69 4.37 -23.92
N ALA A 19 -2.37 3.15 -24.38
CA ALA A 19 -2.98 1.93 -23.85
C ALA A 19 -2.64 1.70 -22.37
N LEU A 20 -1.41 2.08 -21.95
CA LEU A 20 -1.01 2.02 -20.54
C LEU A 20 -1.80 3.02 -19.70
N GLU A 21 -1.97 4.26 -20.17
CA GLU A 21 -2.78 5.27 -19.49
C GLU A 21 -4.22 4.80 -19.30
N GLU A 22 -4.85 4.27 -20.36
CA GLU A 22 -6.21 3.71 -20.28
C GLU A 22 -6.30 2.53 -19.29
N TYR A 23 -5.29 1.67 -19.25
CA TYR A 23 -5.22 0.54 -18.30
C TYR A 23 -5.05 1.01 -16.85
N GLU A 24 -4.20 2.02 -16.61
CA GLU A 24 -3.94 2.57 -15.28
C GLU A 24 -5.13 3.39 -14.75
N ASP A 25 -5.87 4.07 -15.63
CA ASP A 25 -7.10 4.79 -15.27
C ASP A 25 -8.19 3.86 -14.74
N GLY A 26 -8.18 2.59 -15.17
CA GLY A 26 -9.05 1.55 -14.65
C GLY A 26 -8.66 1.01 -13.27
N GLN A 27 -7.53 1.43 -12.69
CA GLN A 27 -6.99 0.85 -11.46
C GLN A 27 -7.00 1.80 -10.27
N CYS A 28 -7.10 1.23 -9.07
CA CYS A 28 -6.94 1.94 -7.83
C CYS A 28 -5.48 2.43 -7.68
N ARG A 29 -5.30 3.75 -7.62
CA ARG A 29 -3.97 4.39 -7.48
C ARG A 29 -3.18 3.99 -6.23
N ARG A 30 -3.80 3.29 -5.26
CA ARG A 30 -3.14 2.83 -4.03
C ARG A 30 -2.73 1.36 -4.11
N CYS A 31 -3.62 0.47 -4.53
CA CYS A 31 -3.40 -0.97 -4.46
C CYS A 31 -3.31 -1.67 -5.82
N GLY A 32 -3.62 -0.98 -6.93
CA GLY A 32 -3.57 -1.53 -8.28
C GLY A 32 -4.73 -2.45 -8.67
N HIS A 33 -5.73 -2.65 -7.80
CA HIS A 33 -6.93 -3.41 -8.18
C HIS A 33 -7.81 -2.65 -9.17
N GLU A 34 -8.54 -3.37 -10.03
CA GLU A 34 -9.52 -2.78 -10.94
C GLU A 34 -10.59 -2.00 -10.16
N LEU A 35 -10.83 -0.74 -10.55
CA LEU A 35 -11.80 0.14 -9.89
C LEU A 35 -13.22 -0.38 -10.05
N ALA A 36 -13.57 -0.90 -11.23
CA ALA A 36 -14.91 -1.42 -11.49
C ALA A 36 -15.31 -2.53 -10.51
N GLU A 37 -14.37 -3.44 -10.19
CA GLU A 37 -14.59 -4.51 -9.22
C GLU A 37 -14.47 -4.00 -7.77
N SER A 38 -13.41 -3.24 -7.47
CA SER A 38 -13.10 -2.82 -6.10
C SER A 38 -14.00 -1.73 -5.54
N THR A 39 -14.77 -1.05 -6.39
CA THR A 39 -15.78 -0.06 -6.00
C THR A 39 -17.22 -0.57 -6.19
N ASP A 40 -17.40 -1.83 -6.61
CA ASP A 40 -18.72 -2.46 -6.70
C ASP A 40 -19.37 -2.53 -5.31
N PRO A 41 -20.58 -1.95 -5.11
CA PRO A 41 -21.31 -2.07 -3.85
C PRO A 41 -21.61 -3.51 -3.41
N GLY A 42 -21.61 -4.47 -4.34
CA GLY A 42 -21.72 -5.90 -4.06
C GLY A 42 -20.48 -6.50 -3.37
N ASN A 43 -19.34 -5.80 -3.43
CA ASN A 43 -18.09 -6.18 -2.78
C ASN A 43 -17.80 -5.36 -1.50
N ASP A 44 -18.71 -4.47 -1.10
CA ASP A 44 -18.59 -3.72 0.16
C ASP A 44 -18.75 -4.66 1.36
N TYR A 45 -17.72 -4.72 2.21
CA TYR A 45 -17.72 -5.50 3.45
C TYR A 45 -18.91 -5.18 4.37
N ASN A 46 -19.42 -3.95 4.33
CA ASN A 46 -20.53 -3.51 5.18
C ASN A 46 -21.91 -3.78 4.56
N ASN A 47 -21.97 -4.23 3.30
CA ASN A 47 -23.23 -4.56 2.65
C ASN A 47 -23.65 -6.00 3.02
N PRO A 48 -24.70 -6.18 3.86
CA PRO A 48 -25.11 -7.52 4.29
C PRO A 48 -25.73 -8.35 3.16
N PHE A 49 -26.03 -7.74 2.01
CA PHE A 49 -26.56 -8.39 0.81
C PHE A 49 -25.54 -8.49 -0.31
N GLY A 50 -24.26 -8.16 -0.04
CA GLY A 50 -23.17 -8.24 -1.01
C GLY A 50 -22.90 -9.67 -1.46
N SER A 51 -22.35 -9.82 -2.67
CA SER A 51 -21.93 -11.10 -3.24
C SER A 51 -20.49 -11.47 -2.89
N GLY A 52 -19.68 -10.53 -2.41
CA GLY A 52 -18.27 -10.74 -2.11
C GLY A 52 -17.71 -9.69 -1.14
N PHE A 53 -16.45 -9.87 -0.74
CA PHE A 53 -15.66 -8.86 -0.03
C PHE A 53 -14.17 -9.17 -0.17
N TYR A 54 -13.33 -8.16 -0.04
CA TYR A 54 -11.87 -8.33 -0.02
C TYR A 54 -11.41 -8.82 1.35
N ALA A 55 -10.82 -10.02 1.39
CA ALA A 55 -10.20 -10.60 2.58
C ALA A 55 -8.68 -10.74 2.40
N PRO A 56 -7.88 -10.66 3.48
CA PRO A 56 -6.48 -11.03 3.42
C PRO A 56 -6.31 -12.47 2.91
N LEU A 57 -5.30 -12.69 2.07
CA LEU A 57 -5.01 -14.04 1.58
C LEU A 57 -4.74 -15.00 2.75
N PRO A 58 -5.29 -16.23 2.72
CA PRO A 58 -5.03 -17.22 3.75
C PRO A 58 -3.53 -17.44 3.98
N GLY A 59 -3.11 -17.43 5.24
CA GLY A 59 -1.70 -17.60 5.61
C GLY A 59 -0.83 -16.35 5.45
N THR A 60 -1.37 -15.23 4.99
CA THR A 60 -0.64 -13.96 4.95
C THR A 60 -0.72 -13.27 6.30
N PRO A 61 0.41 -12.91 6.94
CA PRO A 61 0.38 -12.18 8.19
C PRO A 61 -0.22 -10.79 7.96
N VAL A 62 -1.29 -10.48 8.69
CA VAL A 62 -1.94 -9.16 8.66
C VAL A 62 -0.95 -8.05 9.05
N GLN A 63 0.04 -8.38 9.88
CA GLN A 63 1.08 -7.44 10.32
C GLN A 63 2.42 -8.16 10.51
N CYS A 64 3.50 -7.53 10.06
CA CYS A 64 4.85 -8.04 10.25
C CYS A 64 5.30 -7.93 11.72
N HIS A 65 6.10 -8.87 12.24
CA HIS A 65 6.54 -8.83 13.65
C HIS A 65 7.33 -7.56 14.01
N ALA A 66 8.09 -6.99 13.07
CA ALA A 66 8.79 -5.72 13.28
C ALA A 66 7.81 -4.55 13.39
N CYS A 67 6.80 -4.51 12.52
CA CYS A 67 5.73 -3.51 12.50
C CYS A 67 4.95 -3.54 13.82
N ALA A 68 4.59 -4.74 14.28
CA ALA A 68 3.92 -4.94 15.57
C ALA A 68 4.81 -4.51 16.75
N ALA A 69 6.13 -4.72 16.67
CA ALA A 69 7.06 -4.28 17.70
C ALA A 69 7.20 -2.75 17.74
N LEU A 70 7.18 -2.10 16.57
CA LEU A 70 7.26 -0.66 16.44
C LEU A 70 6.02 0.01 17.04
N GLU A 71 4.83 -0.45 16.66
CA GLU A 71 3.55 0.04 17.19
C GLU A 71 3.50 -0.08 18.73
N ARG A 72 3.98 -1.19 19.30
CA ARG A 72 4.10 -1.34 20.76
C ARG A 72 5.05 -0.32 21.39
N SER A 73 6.17 -0.02 20.74
CA SER A 73 7.14 0.98 21.22
C SER A 73 6.53 2.38 21.22
N GLU A 74 5.79 2.73 20.18
CA GLU A 74 5.08 4.01 20.06
C GLU A 74 4.03 4.18 21.15
N GLN A 75 3.19 3.15 21.37
CA GLN A 75 2.17 3.15 22.43
C GLN A 75 2.78 3.32 23.82
N GLN A 76 3.91 2.65 24.11
CA GLN A 76 4.61 2.77 25.39
C GLN A 76 5.18 4.17 25.61
N ALA A 77 5.77 4.79 24.58
CA ALA A 77 6.30 6.14 24.69
C ALA A 77 5.19 7.19 24.86
N ALA A 78 4.09 7.06 24.12
CA ALA A 78 2.94 7.94 24.27
C ALA A 78 2.36 7.93 25.69
N ALA A 79 2.38 6.75 26.35
CA ALA A 79 1.98 6.63 27.75
C ALA A 79 3.00 7.24 28.74
N GLY A 80 4.29 7.25 28.40
CA GLY A 80 5.38 7.72 29.28
C GLY A 80 5.69 9.22 29.20
N ASN A 81 5.40 9.87 28.07
CA ASN A 81 5.57 11.31 27.90
C ASN A 81 4.38 11.92 27.11
N PRO A 82 3.28 12.27 27.80
CA PRO A 82 2.07 12.76 27.15
C PRO A 82 2.24 14.14 26.51
N GLN A 83 3.28 14.90 26.89
CA GLN A 83 3.52 16.25 26.36
C GLN A 83 4.15 16.22 24.96
N HIS A 84 4.98 15.21 24.66
CA HIS A 84 5.69 15.10 23.37
C HIS A 84 5.80 13.64 22.87
N PRO A 85 4.66 13.01 22.50
CA PRO A 85 4.60 11.57 22.17
C PRO A 85 5.41 11.13 20.93
N GLY A 86 5.98 12.07 20.15
CA GLY A 86 6.80 11.78 18.96
C GLY A 86 8.25 12.28 19.02
N ALA A 87 8.72 12.75 20.19
CA ALA A 87 10.08 13.30 20.32
C ALA A 87 11.18 12.22 20.39
N LEU A 88 10.82 10.93 20.39
CA LEU A 88 11.75 9.80 20.49
C LEU A 88 11.76 9.00 19.18
N MET A 89 12.95 8.66 18.69
CA MET A 89 13.09 7.73 17.57
C MET A 89 12.85 6.29 18.03
N HIS A 90 11.87 5.62 17.43
CA HIS A 90 11.54 4.23 17.71
C HIS A 90 12.35 3.30 16.83
N ALA A 91 13.08 2.37 17.44
CA ALA A 91 13.86 1.36 16.73
C ALA A 91 13.60 -0.02 17.32
N VAL A 92 13.46 -1.01 16.44
CA VAL A 92 13.22 -2.41 16.82
C VAL A 92 14.25 -3.32 16.17
N HIS A 93 14.61 -4.40 16.84
CA HIS A 93 15.52 -5.43 16.32
C HIS A 93 15.03 -6.82 16.73
N LEU A 94 15.41 -7.84 15.96
CA LEU A 94 15.06 -9.22 16.26
C LEU A 94 15.96 -9.77 17.38
N VAL A 95 15.37 -10.17 18.50
CA VAL A 95 16.06 -10.88 19.58
C VAL A 95 15.76 -12.38 19.46
N ARG A 96 16.79 -13.20 19.25
CA ARG A 96 16.64 -14.67 19.21
C ARG A 96 16.56 -15.22 20.63
N ARG A 97 15.61 -16.12 20.87
CA ARG A 97 15.55 -16.89 22.12
C ARG A 97 16.57 -18.03 22.03
N GLY A 98 17.39 -18.18 23.07
CA GLY A 98 18.26 -19.34 23.27
C GLY A 98 17.48 -20.56 23.74
#